data_AF-A0A386TAA0-F1
#
_entry.id   AF-A0A386TAA0-F1
#
_cell.length_a   1.000
_cell.length_b   1.000
_cell.length_c   1.000
_cell.angle_alpha   90.00
_cell.angle_beta   90.00
_cell.angle_gamma   90.00
#
_symmetry.space_group_name_H-M   'P 1'
#
loop_
_entity.id
_entity.type
_entity.pdbx_description
1 polymer ?
#
loop_
_entity_poly.entity_id
_entity_poly.type
_entity_poly.pdbx_seq_one_letter_code
_entity_poly.pdbx_strand_id
1 'polypeptide(L)' 'MATYEHHMTGVALNDISIKRKQLTLDEAVTAHILRQQGETFTDVVQRLGTNANRVGEVFRGDAFPEAAMLALKKLTS' A
#
# COMPACT_ATOMS: atom_id res chain seq x y z
N MET A 1 -23.88 4.15 10.33
CA MET A 1 -24.34 3.57 11.60
C MET A 1 -23.15 2.89 12.23
N ALA A 2 -22.83 3.20 13.49
CA ALA A 2 -22.00 2.29 14.28
C ALA A 2 -22.72 0.95 14.33
N THR A 3 -22.00 -0.12 14.02
CA THR A 3 -22.60 -1.46 13.88
C THR A 3 -22.60 -2.21 15.21
N TYR A 4 -21.73 -1.80 16.14
CA TYR A 4 -21.74 -2.34 17.50
C TYR A 4 -21.10 -1.36 18.49
N GLU A 5 -21.43 -1.55 19.76
CA GLU A 5 -20.83 -0.84 20.87
C GLU A 5 -19.74 -1.71 21.50
N HIS A 6 -18.56 -1.13 21.69
CA HIS A 6 -17.45 -1.84 22.30
C HIS A 6 -17.76 -2.08 23.79
N HIS A 7 -18.17 -3.30 24.13
CA HIS A 7 -18.71 -3.71 25.43
C HIS A 7 -17.86 -3.34 26.67
N MET A 8 -16.54 -3.14 26.53
CA MET A 8 -15.68 -2.71 27.64
C MET A 8 -15.52 -1.19 27.76
N THR A 9 -15.59 -0.45 26.65
CA THR A 9 -15.29 0.99 26.63
C THR A 9 -16.53 1.84 26.36
N GLY A 10 -17.66 1.21 26.00
CA GLY A 10 -18.87 1.89 25.54
C GLY A 10 -18.68 2.63 24.22
N VAL A 11 -17.53 2.48 23.55
CA VAL A 11 -17.22 3.24 22.34
C VAL A 11 -17.96 2.59 21.16
N ALA A 12 -18.82 3.37 20.52
CA ALA A 12 -19.50 2.96 19.29
C ALA A 12 -18.48 2.78 18.16
N LEU A 13 -18.37 1.57 17.62
CA LEU A 13 -17.46 1.23 16.53
C LEU A 13 -18.25 1.04 15.22
N ASN A 14 -17.68 1.57 14.14
CA ASN A 14 -18.18 1.34 12.80
C ASN A 14 -17.46 0.12 12.22
N ASP A 15 -18.19 -0.93 11.90
CA ASP A 15 -17.72 -2.05 11.09
C ASP A 15 -17.68 -1.60 9.62
N ILE A 16 -16.59 -0.92 9.26
CA ILE A 16 -16.35 -0.52 7.87
C ILE A 16 -15.42 -1.55 7.25
N SER A 17 -15.98 -2.48 6.50
CA SER A 17 -15.24 -3.38 5.62
C SER A 17 -14.68 -2.61 4.42
N ILE A 18 -13.65 -1.78 4.62
CA ILE A 18 -12.93 -1.13 3.51
C ILE A 18 -12.19 -2.23 2.75
N LYS A 19 -12.71 -2.65 1.59
CA LYS A 19 -12.00 -3.52 0.65
C LYS A 19 -10.84 -2.73 0.03
N ARG A 20 -9.74 -2.62 0.76
CA ARG A 20 -8.50 -2.03 0.22
C ARG A 20 -8.02 -2.90 -0.93
N LYS A 21 -7.62 -2.29 -2.04
CA LYS A 21 -7.13 -2.98 -3.25
C LYS A 21 -5.78 -3.69 -3.01
N GLN A 22 -5.67 -4.96 -3.37
CA GLN A 22 -4.35 -5.63 -3.44
C GLN A 22 -3.55 -5.02 -4.58
N LEU A 23 -2.26 -4.78 -4.35
CA LEU A 23 -1.39 -4.24 -5.40
C LEU A 23 -1.21 -5.29 -6.49
N THR A 24 -1.26 -4.84 -7.73
CA THR A 24 -0.81 -5.59 -8.91
C THR A 24 0.70 -5.44 -9.09
N LEU A 25 1.31 -6.26 -9.96
CA LEU A 25 2.72 -6.13 -10.31
C LEU A 25 3.04 -4.72 -10.85
N ASP A 26 2.18 -4.18 -11.73
CA ASP A 26 2.38 -2.84 -12.31
C ASP A 26 2.36 -1.73 -11.25
N GLU A 27 1.49 -1.87 -10.25
CA GLU A 27 1.44 -0.94 -9.12
C GLU A 27 2.64 -1.10 -8.18
N ALA A 28 3.15 -2.32 -8.00
CA ALA A 28 4.38 -2.57 -7.26
C ALA A 28 5.60 -1.95 -7.96
N VAL A 29 5.68 -2.06 -9.29
CA VAL A 29 6.70 -1.38 -10.11
C VAL A 29 6.58 0.13 -9.95
N THR A 30 5.35 0.65 -10.00
CA THR A 30 5.08 2.08 -9.80
C THR A 30 5.50 2.54 -8.41
N ALA A 31 5.28 1.74 -7.36
CA ALA A 31 5.74 2.03 -6.00
C ALA A 31 7.26 2.26 -5.95
N HIS A 32 8.04 1.38 -6.61
CA HIS A 32 9.50 1.51 -6.67
C HIS A 32 9.95 2.73 -7.47
N ILE A 33 9.28 3.04 -8.59
CA ILE A 33 9.57 4.24 -9.39
C ILE A 33 9.35 5.51 -8.54
N LEU A 34 8.21 5.62 -7.87
CA LEU A 34 7.90 6.77 -7.00
C LEU A 34 8.95 6.92 -5.89
N ARG A 35 9.36 5.80 -5.27
CA ARG A 35 10.39 5.83 -4.23
C ARG A 35 11.75 6.30 -4.77
N GLN A 36 12.13 5.87 -5.97
CA GLN A 36 13.37 6.29 -6.64
C GLN A 36 13.33 7.75 -7.06
N GLN A 37 12.15 8.30 -7.35
CA GLN A 37 11.93 9.73 -7.60
C GLN A 37 11.96 10.59 -6.33
N GLY A 38 12.09 9.98 -5.14
CA GLY A 38 12.22 10.68 -3.88
C GLY A 38 10.92 10.82 -3.08
N GLU A 39 9.81 10.26 -3.55
CA GLU A 39 8.54 10.27 -2.81
C GLU A 39 8.70 9.54 -1.46
N THR A 40 7.99 10.03 -0.45
CA THR A 40 7.97 9.39 0.87
C THR A 40 7.11 8.14 0.85
N PHE A 41 7.34 7.24 1.81
CA PHE A 41 6.53 6.03 1.95
C PHE A 41 5.03 6.33 2.07
N THR A 42 4.68 7.36 2.86
CA THR A 42 3.29 7.78 3.05
C THR A 42 2.68 8.29 1.75
N ASP A 43 3.42 9.08 0.97
CA ASP A 43 2.93 9.58 -0.32
C ASP A 43 2.69 8.45 -1.31
N VAL A 44 3.55 7.44 -1.34
CA VAL A 44 3.36 6.23 -2.17
C VAL A 44 2.08 5.50 -1.77
N VAL A 45 1.85 5.29 -0.47
CA VAL A 45 0.64 4.62 0.04
C VAL A 45 -0.63 5.36 -0.38
N GLN A 46 -0.61 6.70 -0.27
CA GLN A 46 -1.74 7.54 -0.65
C GLN A 46 -1.98 7.55 -2.16
N ARG A 47 -0.92 7.67 -2.97
CA ARG A 47 -1.01 7.65 -4.44
C ARG A 47 -1.55 6.34 -4.98
N LEU A 48 -1.16 5.22 -4.37
CA LEU A 48 -1.63 3.88 -4.76
C LEU A 48 -2.99 3.52 -4.15
N GLY A 49 -3.53 4.34 -3.24
CA GLY A 49 -4.83 4.10 -2.62
C GLY A 49 -4.92 2.76 -1.87
N THR A 50 -3.83 2.34 -1.23
CA THR A 50 -3.75 1.04 -0.53
C THR A 50 -3.36 1.21 0.95
N ASN A 51 -3.11 0.12 1.68
CA ASN A 51 -2.57 0.22 3.04
C ASN A 51 -1.05 0.27 3.06
N ALA A 52 -0.52 0.90 4.11
CA ALA A 52 0.91 0.94 4.40
C ALA A 52 1.56 -0.44 4.35
N ASN A 53 0.92 -1.46 4.93
CA ASN A 53 1.50 -2.80 4.99
C ASN A 53 1.77 -3.39 3.60
N ARG A 54 0.85 -3.24 2.62
CA ARG A 54 1.06 -3.75 1.26
C ARG A 54 2.19 -3.06 0.52
N VAL A 55 2.32 -1.74 0.68
CA VAL A 55 3.49 -1.02 0.12
C VAL A 55 4.78 -1.47 0.82
N GLY A 56 4.72 -1.71 2.13
CA GLY A 56 5.84 -2.24 2.90
C GLY A 56 6.27 -3.64 2.43
N GLU A 57 5.32 -4.53 2.14
CA GLU A 57 5.57 -5.88 1.59
C GLU A 57 6.27 -5.79 0.23
N VAL A 58 5.82 -4.88 -0.65
CA VAL A 58 6.50 -4.64 -1.93
C VAL A 58 7.93 -4.17 -1.73
N PHE A 59 8.15 -3.15 -0.88
CA PHE A 59 9.50 -2.59 -0.68
C PHE A 59 10.47 -3.53 0.03
N ARG A 60 9.99 -4.47 0.83
CA ARG A 60 10.81 -5.54 1.41
C ARG A 60 11.09 -6.67 0.42
N GLY A 61 10.35 -6.73 -0.70
CA GLY A 61 10.41 -7.82 -1.66
C GLY A 61 9.59 -9.04 -1.23
N ASP A 62 8.72 -8.91 -0.21
CA ASP A 62 7.81 -9.98 0.22
C ASP A 62 6.73 -10.22 -0.84
N ALA A 63 6.32 -9.16 -1.55
CA ALA A 63 5.38 -9.18 -2.66
C ALA A 63 6.01 -8.60 -3.93
N PHE A 64 5.89 -9.32 -5.05
CA PHE A 64 6.49 -8.96 -6.34
C PHE A 64 8.00 -8.62 -6.27
N PRO A 65 8.88 -9.56 -5.88
CA PRO A 65 10.32 -9.34 -5.73
C PRO A 65 11.00 -8.74 -6.98
N GLU A 66 10.47 -9.03 -8.17
CA GLU A 66 10.96 -8.54 -9.45
C GLU A 66 10.64 -7.05 -9.71
N ALA A 67 9.71 -6.46 -8.96
CA ALA A 67 9.20 -5.11 -9.22
C ALA A 67 10.29 -4.05 -9.13
N ALA A 68 11.24 -4.18 -8.19
CA ALA A 68 12.37 -3.26 -8.04
C ALA A 68 13.27 -3.24 -9.28
N MET A 69 13.53 -4.41 -9.87
CA MET A 69 14.38 -4.54 -11.06
C MET A 69 13.67 -4.01 -12.31
N LEU A 70 12.38 -4.30 -12.45
CA LEU A 70 11.55 -3.77 -13.54
C LEU A 70 11.47 -2.24 -13.49
N ALA A 71 11.29 -1.67 -12.30
CA ALA A 71 11.31 -0.22 -12.09
C ALA A 71 12.65 0.39 -12.53
N LEU A 72 13.77 -0.20 -12.11
CA LEU A 72 15.10 0.26 -12.51
C LEU A 72 15.27 0.21 -14.04
N LYS A 73 14.92 -0.92 -14.67
CA LYS A 73 15.00 -1.08 -16.13
C LYS A 73 14.21 -0.01 -16.87
N LYS A 74 13.03 0.38 -16.37
CA LYS A 74 12.17 1.42 -16.96
C LYS A 74 12.77 2.82 -16.85
N LEU A 75 13.56 3.10 -15.81
CA LEU A 75 14.18 4.41 -15.62
C LEU A 75 15.51 4.57 -16.36
N THR A 76 16.18 3.46 -16.69
CA THR A 76 17.48 3.45 -17.37
C THR A 76 17.41 3.10 -18.86
N SER A 77 16.21 2.82 -19.40
CA SER A 77 15.98 2.59 -20.84
C SER A 77 15.49 3.87 -21.49
#